data_AF-A0A432FMK4-F1
#
_entry.id   AF-A0A432FMK4-F1
#
_cell.length_a   1.000
_cell.length_b   1.000
_cell.length_c   1.000
_cell.angle_alpha   90.00
_cell.angle_beta   90.00
_cell.angle_gamma   90.00
#
_symmetry.space_group_name_H-M   'P 1'
#
loop_
_entity.id
_entity.type
_entity.pdbx_description
1 polymer ?
#
loop_
_entity_poly.entity_id
_entity_poly.type
_entity_poly.pdbx_seq_one_letter_code
_entity_poly.pdbx_strand_id
1 'polypeptide(L)'
;MIHRNWRDPEAYAFCDELTSEQWAWEFLRRNPEYQRQWQEFWQTWQALEAAYGKPPDRDFCAWKNDPRAWVPASECAGSDCRIDQDKVLIECALGARWGFHKFPPDPEDDDPVGEGRLSWRDQGERPLPVIDRDTVPSSLGPETMALAFDLSLPLKPQLEQARRQLQMEAGLRRRQGRLVPKRVSTLKAHWKRLLRLLDAEAAGELEAFGKEVAKEGLDSLAEEAGELMRKGYLELLRIPG
;
A
#
# COMPACT_ATOMS: atom_id res chain seq x y z
N MET A 1 14.15 -9.18 10.59
CA MET A 1 13.49 -8.17 9.76
C MET A 1 14.26 -8.05 8.47
N ILE A 2 13.60 -8.19 7.33
CA ILE A 2 14.25 -8.04 6.02
C ILE A 2 14.63 -6.57 5.85
N HIS A 3 15.90 -6.33 5.58
CA HIS A 3 16.42 -5.00 5.31
C HIS A 3 17.60 -5.11 4.35
N ARG A 4 17.77 -4.10 3.50
CA ARG A 4 18.95 -3.96 2.64
C ARG A 4 20.01 -3.12 3.34
N ASN A 5 21.25 -3.15 2.82
CA ASN A 5 22.29 -2.27 3.32
C ASN A 5 22.00 -0.82 2.90
N TRP A 6 21.39 -0.03 3.80
CA TRP A 6 21.00 1.35 3.54
C TRP A 6 22.16 2.30 3.19
N ARG A 7 23.39 1.93 3.57
CA ARG A 7 24.61 2.68 3.27
C ARG A 7 25.12 2.45 1.86
N ASP A 8 24.68 1.39 1.20
CA ASP A 8 25.06 1.07 -0.17
C ASP A 8 23.99 1.62 -1.14
N PRO A 9 24.27 2.69 -1.91
CA PRO A 9 23.31 3.23 -2.86
C PRO A 9 22.98 2.27 -4.02
N GLU A 10 23.90 1.36 -4.37
CA GLU A 10 23.71 0.37 -5.44
C GLU A 10 22.71 -0.71 -5.04
N ALA A 11 22.59 -1.01 -3.74
CA ALA A 11 21.56 -1.91 -3.20
C ALA A 11 20.11 -1.46 -3.52
N TYR A 12 19.94 -0.20 -3.96
CA TYR A 12 18.69 0.43 -4.36
C TYR A 12 18.67 0.89 -5.83
N ALA A 13 19.54 0.36 -6.69
CA ALA A 13 19.51 0.63 -8.13
C ALA A 13 18.20 0.16 -8.77
N PHE A 14 17.65 -0.96 -8.29
CA PHE A 14 16.37 -1.53 -8.77
C PHE A 14 15.18 -0.56 -8.63
N CYS A 15 15.23 0.39 -7.70
CA CYS A 15 14.19 1.41 -7.49
C CYS A 15 13.90 2.26 -8.74
N ASP A 16 14.84 2.33 -9.68
CA ASP A 16 14.70 3.16 -10.88
C ASP A 16 13.69 2.64 -11.89
N GLU A 17 13.38 1.34 -11.84
CA GLU A 17 12.52 0.64 -12.79
C GLU A 17 11.19 0.19 -12.18
N LEU A 18 10.99 0.42 -10.88
CA LEU A 18 9.79 -0.03 -10.17
C LEU A 18 8.53 0.69 -10.66
N THR A 19 7.48 -0.10 -10.89
CA THR A 19 6.10 0.37 -11.04
C THR A 19 5.50 0.77 -9.69
N SER A 20 4.35 1.45 -9.70
CA SER A 20 3.63 1.79 -8.46
C SER A 20 3.25 0.57 -7.63
N GLU A 21 2.91 -0.55 -8.29
CA GLU A 21 2.62 -1.83 -7.66
C GLU A 21 3.84 -2.44 -6.98
N GLN A 22 5.02 -2.35 -7.61
CA GLN A 22 6.27 -2.84 -7.02
C GLN A 22 6.74 -1.93 -5.87
N TRP A 23 6.54 -0.61 -5.97
CA TRP A 23 6.76 0.29 -4.83
C TRP A 23 5.87 -0.09 -3.64
N ALA A 24 4.60 -0.39 -3.89
CA ALA A 24 3.69 -0.83 -2.83
C ALA A 24 4.19 -2.12 -2.14
N TRP A 25 4.74 -3.05 -2.92
CA TRP A 25 5.35 -4.28 -2.39
C TRP A 25 6.58 -3.98 -1.52
N GLU A 26 7.49 -3.12 -1.97
CA GLU A 26 8.70 -2.79 -1.22
C GLU A 26 8.41 -2.18 0.16
N PHE A 27 7.37 -1.36 0.28
CA PHE A 27 6.91 -0.85 1.59
C PHE A 27 6.25 -1.95 2.43
N LEU A 28 5.37 -2.77 1.84
CA LEU A 28 4.68 -3.85 2.55
C LEU A 28 5.65 -4.90 3.09
N ARG A 29 6.61 -5.36 2.30
CA ARG A 29 7.50 -6.47 2.69
C ARG A 29 8.45 -6.12 3.83
N ARG A 30 8.65 -4.82 4.10
CA ARG A 30 9.39 -4.29 5.26
C ARG A 30 8.54 -4.16 6.53
N ASN A 31 7.23 -4.33 6.42
CA ASN A 31 6.32 -4.22 7.56
C ASN A 31 6.54 -5.40 8.55
N PRO A 32 6.94 -5.13 9.81
CA PRO A 32 7.19 -6.18 10.79
C PRO A 32 5.95 -7.03 11.10
N GLU A 33 4.77 -6.40 11.06
CA GLU A 33 3.50 -7.08 11.32
C GLU A 33 3.10 -7.98 10.15
N TYR A 34 3.39 -7.57 8.90
CA TYR A 34 3.22 -8.45 7.74
C TYR A 34 4.19 -9.63 7.80
N GLN A 35 5.48 -9.39 8.08
CA GLN A 35 6.49 -10.44 8.20
C GLN A 35 6.10 -11.47 9.28
N ARG A 36 5.67 -11.01 10.46
CA ARG A 36 5.21 -11.88 11.56
C ARG A 36 4.00 -12.72 11.15
N GLN A 37 2.96 -12.08 10.61
CA GLN A 37 1.74 -12.79 10.20
C GLN A 37 2.00 -13.76 9.04
N TRP A 38 2.90 -13.41 8.12
CA TRP A 38 3.30 -14.30 7.05
C TRP A 38 4.04 -15.53 7.58
N GLN A 39 4.95 -15.37 8.54
CA GLN A 39 5.63 -16.51 9.18
C GLN A 39 4.65 -17.46 9.88
N GLU A 40 3.67 -16.92 10.61
CA GLU A 40 2.62 -17.71 11.26
C GLU A 40 1.74 -18.47 10.25
N PHE A 41 1.35 -17.77 9.18
CA PHE A 41 0.65 -18.37 8.05
C PHE A 41 1.47 -19.50 7.42
N TRP A 42 2.76 -19.27 7.16
CA TRP A 42 3.64 -20.22 6.48
C TRP A 42 3.88 -21.49 7.32
N GLN A 43 4.08 -21.35 8.63
CA GLN A 43 4.16 -22.49 9.54
C GLN A 43 2.89 -23.33 9.51
N THR A 44 1.72 -22.67 9.54
CA THR A 44 0.42 -23.34 9.46
C THR A 44 0.26 -24.06 8.12
N TRP A 45 0.63 -23.39 7.02
CA TRP A 45 0.58 -23.95 5.67
C TRP A 45 1.47 -25.18 5.52
N GLN A 46 2.71 -25.13 6.00
CA GLN A 46 3.63 -26.27 5.99
C GLN A 46 3.09 -27.45 6.81
N ALA A 47 2.47 -27.20 7.96
CA ALA A 47 1.86 -28.24 8.78
C ALA A 47 0.65 -28.89 8.08
N LEU A 48 -0.15 -28.12 7.34
CA LEU A 48 -1.24 -28.63 6.51
C LEU A 48 -0.70 -29.46 5.34
N GLU A 49 0.33 -28.99 4.64
CA GLU A 49 0.96 -29.74 3.54
C GLU A 49 1.60 -31.04 4.03
N ALA A 50 2.20 -31.05 5.23
CA ALA A 50 2.75 -32.28 5.82
C ALA A 50 1.66 -33.29 6.19
N ALA A 51 0.49 -32.83 6.62
CA ALA A 51 -0.63 -33.69 7.03
C ALA A 51 -1.42 -34.24 5.83
N TYR A 52 -1.58 -33.44 4.78
CA TYR A 52 -2.54 -33.72 3.69
C TYR A 52 -1.90 -33.77 2.30
N GLY A 53 -0.60 -33.53 2.18
CA GLY A 53 0.11 -33.49 0.90
C GLY A 53 0.02 -32.15 0.16
N LYS A 54 0.68 -32.11 -1.00
CA LYS A 54 0.73 -30.94 -1.90
C LYS A 54 -0.01 -31.24 -3.20
N PRO A 55 -0.55 -30.24 -3.91
CA PRO A 55 -1.13 -30.46 -5.23
C PRO A 55 -0.11 -31.09 -6.20
N PRO A 56 -0.54 -32.00 -7.09
CA PRO A 56 -1.92 -32.44 -7.28
C PRO A 56 -2.40 -33.50 -6.27
N ASP A 57 -1.50 -34.13 -5.51
CA ASP A 57 -1.78 -35.32 -4.67
C ASP A 57 -2.35 -35.01 -3.28
N ARG A 58 -2.88 -33.80 -3.08
CA ARG A 58 -3.42 -33.34 -1.79
C ARG A 58 -4.76 -34.02 -1.47
N ASP A 59 -4.90 -34.55 -0.25
CA ASP A 59 -6.20 -34.96 0.28
C ASP A 59 -7.06 -33.73 0.64
N PHE A 60 -7.73 -33.21 -0.38
CA PHE A 60 -8.57 -32.02 -0.25
C PHE A 60 -9.78 -32.24 0.67
N CYS A 61 -10.33 -33.47 0.69
CA CYS A 61 -11.48 -33.81 1.52
C CYS A 61 -11.13 -33.74 3.02
N ALA A 62 -9.96 -34.26 3.41
CA ALA A 62 -9.47 -34.15 4.78
C ALA A 62 -9.05 -32.71 5.12
N TRP A 63 -8.33 -32.04 4.22
CA TRP A 63 -7.91 -30.64 4.39
C TRP A 63 -9.09 -29.72 4.69
N LYS A 64 -10.19 -29.80 3.90
CA LYS A 64 -11.35 -28.91 4.03
C LYS A 64 -11.95 -28.94 5.45
N ASN A 65 -11.81 -30.06 6.17
CA ASN A 65 -12.36 -30.24 7.51
C ASN A 65 -11.39 -29.83 8.64
N ASP A 66 -10.13 -29.52 8.34
CA ASP A 66 -9.15 -29.07 9.35
C ASP A 66 -9.41 -27.60 9.74
N PRO A 67 -9.66 -27.29 11.03
CA PRO A 67 -9.89 -25.91 11.46
C PRO A 67 -8.71 -24.97 11.20
N ARG A 68 -7.46 -25.48 11.11
CA ARG A 68 -6.26 -24.69 10.82
C ARG A 68 -6.25 -24.10 9.41
N ALA A 69 -7.04 -24.66 8.47
CA ALA A 69 -7.14 -24.15 7.11
C ALA A 69 -8.04 -22.90 7.01
N TRP A 70 -8.70 -22.48 8.09
CA TRP A 70 -9.76 -21.49 8.06
C TRP A 70 -9.58 -20.38 9.11
N VAL A 71 -10.06 -19.19 8.77
CA VAL A 71 -10.28 -18.05 9.66
C VAL A 71 -11.77 -17.70 9.66
N PRO A 72 -12.35 -17.28 10.81
CA PRO A 72 -13.73 -16.81 10.84
C PRO A 72 -13.95 -15.61 9.90
N ALA A 73 -15.02 -15.61 9.11
CA ALA A 73 -15.33 -14.53 8.19
C ALA A 73 -15.55 -13.18 8.89
N SER A 74 -15.94 -13.18 10.17
CA SER A 74 -16.06 -11.98 11.01
C SER A 74 -14.72 -11.28 11.26
N GLU A 75 -13.61 -11.99 11.18
CA GLU A 75 -12.25 -11.45 11.36
C GLU A 75 -11.67 -10.90 10.04
N CYS A 76 -12.37 -11.11 8.93
CA CYS A 76 -12.00 -10.63 7.61
C CYS A 76 -12.79 -9.36 7.28
N ALA A 77 -12.24 -8.20 7.63
CA ALA A 77 -12.81 -6.91 7.24
C ALA A 77 -12.77 -6.75 5.71
N GLY A 78 -13.94 -6.70 5.07
CA GLY A 78 -14.10 -6.09 3.75
C GLY A 78 -13.62 -6.86 2.52
N SER A 79 -13.77 -8.19 2.43
CA SER A 79 -13.62 -8.84 1.13
C SER A 79 -14.57 -10.02 0.88
N ASP A 80 -14.93 -10.16 -0.39
CA ASP A 80 -15.78 -11.19 -1.02
C ASP A 80 -15.13 -12.59 -1.03
N CYS A 81 -14.16 -12.86 -0.16
CA CYS A 81 -13.42 -14.12 -0.09
C CYS A 81 -14.15 -15.24 0.66
N ARG A 82 -15.49 -15.21 0.67
CA ARG A 82 -16.32 -16.23 1.31
C ARG A 82 -16.36 -17.46 0.42
N ILE A 83 -15.59 -18.48 0.79
CA ILE A 83 -15.59 -19.78 0.10
C ILE A 83 -16.62 -20.72 0.76
N ASP A 84 -16.85 -20.59 2.07
CA ASP A 84 -17.82 -21.41 2.80
C ASP A 84 -18.50 -20.61 3.94
N GLN A 85 -19.65 -19.99 3.64
CA GLN A 85 -20.54 -19.22 4.54
C GLN A 85 -19.83 -18.30 5.55
N ASP A 86 -19.35 -18.86 6.66
CA ASP A 86 -18.76 -18.18 7.81
C ASP A 86 -17.23 -18.37 7.94
N LYS A 87 -16.57 -19.01 6.97
CA LYS A 87 -15.13 -19.31 6.99
C LYS A 87 -14.42 -18.84 5.71
N VAL A 88 -13.19 -18.39 5.88
CA VAL A 88 -12.29 -17.93 4.81
C VAL A 88 -10.99 -18.72 4.90
N LEU A 89 -10.44 -19.17 3.77
CA LEU A 89 -9.15 -19.85 3.76
C LEU A 89 -8.04 -18.93 4.28
N ILE A 90 -7.09 -19.48 5.04
CA ILE A 90 -6.02 -18.71 5.70
C ILE A 90 -5.21 -17.85 4.72
N GLU A 91 -4.93 -18.33 3.50
CA GLU A 91 -4.22 -17.58 2.46
C GLU A 91 -5.06 -16.40 1.94
N CYS A 92 -6.37 -16.59 1.79
CA CYS A 92 -7.28 -15.54 1.36
C CYS A 92 -7.46 -14.48 2.44
N ALA A 93 -7.53 -14.89 3.71
CA ALA A 93 -7.65 -13.98 4.84
C ALA A 93 -6.41 -13.08 4.96
N LEU A 94 -5.21 -13.64 4.84
CA LEU A 94 -3.97 -12.85 4.89
C LEU A 94 -3.88 -11.90 3.69
N GLY A 95 -4.18 -12.36 2.48
CA GLY A 95 -4.18 -11.49 1.29
C GLY A 95 -5.21 -10.36 1.38
N ALA A 96 -6.43 -10.64 1.84
CA ALA A 96 -7.45 -9.61 2.07
C ALA A 96 -7.00 -8.55 3.07
N ARG A 97 -6.42 -8.99 4.20
CA ARG A 97 -5.89 -8.08 5.22
C ARG A 97 -4.84 -7.15 4.65
N TRP A 98 -3.97 -7.63 3.76
CA TRP A 98 -2.86 -6.86 3.18
C TRP A 98 -3.14 -6.25 1.79
N GLY A 99 -4.35 -6.40 1.27
CA GLY A 99 -4.83 -5.69 0.08
C GLY A 99 -4.42 -6.33 -1.25
N PHE A 100 -4.05 -7.61 -1.28
CA PHE A 100 -3.74 -8.34 -2.52
C PHE A 100 -4.64 -9.58 -2.70
N HIS A 101 -4.76 -9.98 -3.96
CA HIS A 101 -5.28 -11.26 -4.42
C HIS A 101 -4.13 -12.29 -4.42
N LYS A 102 -4.49 -13.58 -4.46
CA LYS A 102 -3.59 -14.74 -4.52
C LYS A 102 -2.92 -15.11 -3.19
N PHE A 103 -2.10 -16.17 -3.27
CA PHE A 103 -1.32 -16.71 -2.18
C PHE A 103 -0.33 -15.66 -1.65
N PRO A 104 -0.22 -15.46 -0.32
CA PRO A 104 0.69 -14.50 0.28
C PRO A 104 2.15 -14.69 -0.16
N PRO A 105 2.76 -13.72 -0.86
CA PRO A 105 4.17 -13.82 -1.24
C PRO A 105 5.07 -13.82 -0.01
N ASP A 106 6.22 -14.49 -0.12
CA ASP A 106 7.26 -14.42 0.90
C ASP A 106 7.77 -12.97 1.00
N PRO A 107 7.85 -12.36 2.20
CA PRO A 107 8.49 -11.07 2.36
C PRO A 107 9.92 -11.00 1.78
N GLU A 108 10.63 -12.13 1.67
CA GLU A 108 11.96 -12.24 1.04
C GLU A 108 11.92 -12.19 -0.50
N ASP A 109 10.75 -12.40 -1.13
CA ASP A 109 10.58 -12.31 -2.57
C ASP A 109 10.82 -10.86 -3.06
N ASP A 110 11.81 -10.68 -3.93
CA ASP A 110 12.24 -9.37 -4.41
C ASP A 110 11.27 -8.79 -5.45
N ASP A 111 10.56 -9.61 -6.25
CA ASP A 111 9.64 -9.12 -7.29
C ASP A 111 8.44 -10.06 -7.57
N PRO A 112 7.57 -10.32 -6.58
CA PRO A 112 6.38 -11.11 -6.81
C PRO A 112 5.38 -10.43 -7.76
N VAL A 113 5.47 -9.11 -7.94
CA VAL A 113 4.60 -8.35 -8.86
C VAL A 113 5.02 -8.60 -10.30
N GLY A 114 6.29 -8.36 -10.65
CA GLY A 114 6.81 -8.56 -12.01
C GLY A 114 6.71 -10.00 -12.48
N GLU A 115 6.83 -10.96 -11.55
CA GLU A 115 6.66 -12.39 -11.83
C GLU A 115 5.18 -12.85 -11.79
N GLY A 116 4.23 -11.93 -11.58
CA GLY A 116 2.80 -12.21 -11.61
C GLY A 116 2.28 -13.08 -10.47
N ARG A 117 3.05 -13.24 -9.38
CA ARG A 117 2.65 -13.95 -8.15
C ARG A 117 1.78 -13.10 -7.23
N LEU A 118 1.98 -11.78 -7.22
CA LEU A 118 1.16 -10.82 -6.50
C LEU A 118 0.25 -10.07 -7.48
N SER A 119 -0.99 -9.81 -7.06
CA SER A 119 -1.91 -8.92 -7.76
C SER A 119 -2.68 -8.12 -6.73
N TRP A 120 -2.68 -6.80 -6.82
CA TRP A 120 -3.34 -5.95 -5.83
C TRP A 120 -4.86 -5.94 -5.99
N ARG A 121 -5.58 -5.80 -4.87
CA ARG A 121 -7.02 -5.55 -4.88
C ARG A 121 -7.29 -4.15 -5.39
N ASP A 122 -8.42 -3.99 -6.08
CA ASP A 122 -8.92 -2.66 -6.41
C ASP A 122 -9.15 -1.87 -5.11
N GLN A 123 -8.58 -0.67 -5.06
CA GLN A 123 -8.74 0.25 -3.93
C GLN A 123 -10.05 1.04 -4.01
N GLY A 124 -10.83 0.84 -5.09
CA GLY A 124 -12.11 1.50 -5.34
C GLY A 124 -11.98 3.01 -5.48
N GLU A 125 -13.11 3.68 -5.67
CA GLU A 125 -13.17 5.14 -5.64
C GLU A 125 -13.15 5.64 -4.20
N ARG A 126 -12.23 6.56 -3.89
CA ARG A 126 -12.28 7.28 -2.61
C ARG A 126 -13.37 8.35 -2.71
N PRO A 127 -14.37 8.37 -1.81
CA PRO A 127 -15.33 9.45 -1.80
C PRO A 127 -14.60 10.78 -1.58
N LEU A 128 -15.00 11.81 -2.30
CA LEU A 128 -14.46 13.15 -2.11
C LEU A 128 -14.75 13.59 -0.66
N PRO A 129 -13.77 14.17 0.06
CA PRO A 129 -14.01 14.67 1.40
C PRO A 129 -15.06 15.77 1.34
N VAL A 130 -16.09 15.64 2.18
CA VAL A 130 -17.09 16.69 2.39
C VAL A 130 -16.59 17.54 3.55
N ILE A 131 -16.31 18.80 3.28
CA ILE A 131 -15.85 19.77 4.28
C ILE A 131 -17.06 20.61 4.66
N ASP A 132 -17.42 20.62 5.95
CA ASP A 132 -18.45 21.52 6.46
C ASP A 132 -17.93 22.96 6.37
N ARG A 133 -18.82 23.91 6.06
CA ARG A 133 -18.53 25.34 5.98
C ARG A 133 -17.78 25.84 7.21
N ASP A 134 -18.16 25.35 8.39
CA ASP A 134 -17.56 25.78 9.67
C ASP A 134 -16.20 25.12 9.95
N THR A 135 -15.82 24.13 9.14
CA THR A 135 -14.58 23.35 9.25
C THR A 135 -13.60 23.58 8.11
N VAL A 136 -13.92 24.48 7.17
CA VAL A 136 -13.02 24.79 6.05
C VAL A 136 -11.73 25.38 6.59
N PRO A 137 -10.57 24.74 6.35
CA PRO A 137 -9.29 25.30 6.75
C PRO A 137 -9.10 26.69 6.16
N SER A 138 -8.54 27.63 6.94
CA SER A 138 -8.29 28.99 6.48
C SER A 138 -7.33 29.08 5.28
N SER A 139 -6.55 28.02 5.05
CA SER A 139 -5.75 27.83 3.84
C SER A 139 -5.80 26.38 3.38
N LEU A 140 -5.97 26.18 2.07
CA LEU A 140 -5.83 24.88 1.42
C LEU A 140 -4.44 24.78 0.80
N GLY A 141 -3.86 23.58 0.86
CA GLY A 141 -2.59 23.30 0.20
C GLY A 141 -2.66 23.49 -1.32
N PRO A 142 -1.50 23.60 -2.00
CA PRO A 142 -1.46 23.84 -3.44
C PRO A 142 -2.07 22.71 -4.28
N GLU A 143 -2.16 21.50 -3.72
CA GLU A 143 -2.78 20.30 -4.31
C GLU A 143 -4.31 20.30 -4.20
N THR A 144 -4.90 21.20 -3.40
CA THR A 144 -6.32 21.17 -3.05
C THR A 144 -7.04 22.44 -3.50
N MET A 145 -8.30 22.30 -3.89
CA MET A 145 -9.20 23.39 -4.26
C MET A 145 -10.60 23.05 -3.74
N ALA A 146 -11.28 24.05 -3.17
CA ALA A 146 -12.69 23.93 -2.81
C ALA A 146 -13.58 24.52 -3.90
N LEU A 147 -14.70 23.86 -4.17
CA LEU A 147 -15.76 24.31 -5.07
C LEU A 147 -17.08 24.25 -4.32
N ALA A 148 -17.87 25.33 -4.41
CA ALA A 148 -19.19 25.40 -3.80
C ALA A 148 -20.25 25.00 -4.82
N PHE A 149 -21.23 24.20 -4.38
CA PHE A 149 -22.37 23.77 -5.18
C PHE A 149 -23.65 24.27 -4.54
N ASP A 150 -24.54 24.87 -5.33
CA ASP A 150 -25.87 25.25 -4.90
C ASP A 150 -26.79 24.04 -5.03
N LEU A 151 -27.14 23.44 -3.89
CA LEU A 151 -27.99 22.25 -3.82
C LEU A 151 -29.47 22.54 -4.16
N SER A 152 -29.86 23.81 -4.27
CA SER A 152 -31.21 24.20 -4.71
C SER A 152 -31.36 24.20 -6.24
N LEU A 153 -30.25 24.09 -6.98
CA LEU A 153 -30.21 24.08 -8.44
C LEU A 153 -29.82 22.68 -8.99
N PRO A 154 -30.12 22.38 -10.27
CA PRO A 154 -29.68 21.13 -10.90
C PRO A 154 -28.16 20.94 -10.81
N LEU A 155 -27.70 19.76 -10.38
CA LEU A 155 -26.28 19.48 -10.14
C LEU A 155 -25.46 19.29 -11.42
N LYS A 156 -26.04 18.69 -12.48
CA LYS A 156 -25.31 18.34 -13.70
C LYS A 156 -24.61 19.55 -14.36
N PRO A 157 -25.28 20.71 -14.58
CA PRO A 157 -24.60 21.89 -15.11
C PRO A 157 -23.45 22.40 -14.22
N GLN A 158 -23.65 22.32 -12.90
CA GLN A 158 -22.66 22.74 -11.91
C GLN A 158 -21.42 21.82 -11.92
N LEU A 159 -21.60 20.51 -12.03
CA LEU A 159 -20.51 19.53 -12.14
C LEU A 159 -19.67 19.73 -13.41
N GLU A 160 -20.31 20.00 -14.54
CA GLU A 160 -19.59 20.29 -15.79
C GLU A 160 -18.78 21.60 -15.70
N GLN A 161 -19.32 22.61 -15.02
CA GLN A 161 -18.59 23.86 -14.76
C GLN A 161 -17.41 23.64 -13.79
N ALA A 162 -17.65 22.91 -12.70
CA ALA A 162 -16.65 22.53 -11.72
C ALA A 162 -15.47 21.78 -12.37
N ARG A 163 -15.77 20.82 -13.25
CA ARG A 163 -14.75 20.10 -14.02
C ARG A 163 -13.87 21.04 -14.84
N ARG A 164 -14.47 21.98 -15.58
CA ARG A 164 -13.71 22.96 -16.39
C ARG A 164 -12.83 23.85 -15.51
N GLN A 165 -13.37 24.36 -14.40
CA GLN A 165 -12.62 25.19 -13.46
C GLN A 165 -11.43 24.44 -12.86
N LEU A 166 -11.65 23.19 -12.42
CA LEU A 166 -10.60 22.34 -11.86
C LEU A 166 -9.47 22.10 -12.88
N GLN A 167 -9.81 21.81 -14.14
CA GLN A 167 -8.83 21.60 -15.20
C GLN A 167 -8.00 22.87 -15.49
N MET A 168 -8.65 24.04 -15.54
CA MET A 168 -7.97 25.31 -15.75
C MET A 168 -7.03 25.66 -14.59
N GLU A 169 -7.50 25.54 -13.35
CA GLU A 169 -6.73 25.86 -12.15
C GLU A 169 -5.54 24.91 -11.99
N ALA A 170 -5.74 23.60 -12.19
CA ALA A 170 -4.65 22.63 -12.18
C ALA A 170 -3.59 22.95 -13.26
N GLY A 171 -4.02 23.33 -14.47
CA GLY A 171 -3.11 23.74 -15.55
C GLY A 171 -2.34 25.03 -15.22
N LEU A 172 -2.99 26.00 -14.57
CA LEU A 172 -2.36 27.24 -14.12
C LEU A 172 -1.30 26.97 -13.05
N ARG A 173 -1.65 26.21 -11.99
CA ARG A 173 -0.72 25.87 -10.91
C ARG A 173 0.49 25.08 -11.40
N ARG A 174 0.29 24.15 -12.35
CA ARG A 174 1.40 23.42 -12.99
C ARG A 174 2.35 24.34 -13.73
N ARG A 175 1.83 25.26 -14.55
CA ARG A 175 2.67 26.24 -15.28
C ARG A 175 3.44 27.18 -14.34
N GLN A 176 2.90 27.45 -13.16
CA GLN A 176 3.55 28.25 -12.12
C GLN A 176 4.51 27.44 -11.24
N GLY A 177 4.67 26.13 -11.48
CA GLY A 177 5.49 25.25 -10.64
C GLY A 177 4.93 25.00 -9.24
N ARG A 178 3.66 25.39 -8.98
CA ARG A 178 2.99 25.24 -7.67
C ARG A 178 2.35 23.87 -7.48
N LEU A 179 2.14 23.13 -8.56
CA LEU A 179 1.55 21.79 -8.52
C LEU A 179 2.42 20.82 -9.31
N VAL A 180 2.95 19.81 -8.61
CA VAL A 180 3.75 18.73 -9.23
C VAL A 180 2.85 17.50 -9.34
N PRO A 181 2.57 17.00 -10.55
CA PRO A 181 1.79 15.78 -10.70
C PRO A 181 2.44 14.60 -9.95
N LYS A 182 1.65 13.89 -9.15
CA LYS A 182 2.06 12.63 -8.54
C LYS A 182 2.24 11.59 -9.65
N ARG A 183 3.49 11.16 -9.85
CA ARG A 183 3.91 10.11 -10.78
C ARG A 183 5.03 9.34 -10.11
N VAL A 184 5.22 8.07 -10.50
CA VAL A 184 6.36 7.30 -9.99
C VAL A 184 7.67 8.03 -10.27
N SER A 185 7.86 8.57 -11.47
CA SER A 185 9.08 9.29 -11.84
C SER A 185 9.36 10.54 -10.99
N THR A 186 8.33 11.21 -10.45
CA THR A 186 8.51 12.39 -9.58
C THR A 186 8.71 12.01 -8.11
N LEU A 187 8.24 10.84 -7.69
CA LEU A 187 8.25 10.41 -6.30
C LEU A 187 9.32 9.37 -5.98
N LYS A 188 9.87 8.66 -6.97
CA LYS A 188 10.81 7.55 -6.77
C LYS A 188 12.04 7.92 -5.94
N ALA A 189 12.58 9.12 -6.12
CA ALA A 189 13.74 9.57 -5.35
C ALA A 189 13.40 9.74 -3.86
N HIS A 190 12.20 10.26 -3.57
CA HIS A 190 11.68 10.39 -2.22
C HIS A 190 11.39 9.03 -1.59
N TRP A 191 10.68 8.15 -2.30
CA TRP A 191 10.38 6.80 -1.80
C TRP A 191 11.64 5.97 -1.58
N LYS A 192 12.65 6.08 -2.45
CA LYS A 192 13.97 5.47 -2.26
C LYS A 192 14.60 5.91 -0.93
N ARG A 193 14.50 7.20 -0.60
CA ARG A 193 14.97 7.73 0.70
C ARG A 193 14.18 7.16 1.88
N LEU A 194 12.86 7.00 1.75
CA LEU A 194 12.03 6.37 2.79
C LEU A 194 12.38 4.88 2.98
N LEU A 195 12.62 4.12 1.92
CA LEU A 195 13.06 2.72 2.04
C LEU A 195 14.42 2.61 2.74
N ARG A 196 15.38 3.49 2.38
CA ARG A 196 16.69 3.55 3.09
C ARG A 196 16.51 3.86 4.57
N LEU A 197 15.58 4.74 4.93
CA LEU A 197 15.26 5.04 6.33
C LEU A 197 14.74 3.80 7.06
N LEU A 198 13.76 3.08 6.47
CA LEU A 198 13.21 1.85 7.05
C LEU A 198 14.29 0.77 7.24
N ASP A 199 15.17 0.62 6.24
CA ASP A 199 16.27 -0.34 6.29
C ASP A 199 17.32 0.06 7.34
N ALA A 200 17.58 1.36 7.54
CA ALA A 200 18.44 1.86 8.61
C ALA A 200 17.81 1.66 10.00
N GLU A 201 16.50 1.89 10.14
CA GLU A 201 15.76 1.64 11.38
C GLU A 201 15.80 0.15 11.75
N ALA A 202 15.56 -0.73 10.78
CA ALA A 202 15.64 -2.18 10.95
C ALA A 202 17.03 -2.67 11.37
N ALA A 203 18.09 -1.98 10.91
CA ALA A 203 19.47 -2.25 11.29
C ALA A 203 19.86 -1.64 12.66
N GLY A 204 18.99 -0.86 13.31
CA GLY A 204 19.30 -0.13 14.54
C GLY A 204 20.20 1.10 14.33
N GLU A 205 20.21 1.66 13.11
CA GLU A 205 21.14 2.69 12.66
C GLU A 205 20.45 3.99 12.21
N LEU A 206 19.23 4.24 12.71
CA LEU A 206 18.44 5.44 12.39
C LEU A 206 19.20 6.74 12.73
N GLU A 207 19.97 6.75 13.83
CA GLU A 207 20.82 7.89 14.18
C GLU A 207 21.93 8.16 13.15
N ALA A 208 22.50 7.11 12.56
CA ALA A 208 23.53 7.24 11.54
C ALA A 208 22.93 7.76 10.23
N PHE A 209 21.74 7.28 9.85
CA PHE A 209 20.99 7.80 8.72
C PHE A 209 20.64 9.29 8.89
N GLY A 210 20.19 9.69 10.08
CA GLY A 210 19.88 11.09 10.40
C GLY A 210 21.08 12.05 10.29
N LYS A 211 22.29 11.56 10.52
CA LYS A 211 23.53 12.35 10.33
C LYS A 211 23.85 12.58 8.84
N GLU A 212 23.56 11.61 7.98
CA GLU A 212 23.74 11.75 6.51
C GLU A 212 22.76 12.78 5.92
N VAL A 213 21.53 12.78 6.42
CA VAL A 213 20.39 13.41 5.75
C VAL A 213 20.09 14.83 6.25
N ALA A 214 20.90 15.34 7.18
CA ALA A 214 20.61 16.46 8.08
C ALA A 214 19.40 16.15 8.98
N LYS A 215 19.57 16.33 10.29
CA LYS A 215 18.62 15.87 11.32
C LYS A 215 17.22 16.51 11.19
N GLU A 216 17.12 17.65 10.52
CA GLU A 216 15.88 18.38 10.30
C GLU A 216 14.92 17.56 9.39
N GLY A 217 13.76 17.20 9.94
CA GLY A 217 12.73 16.45 9.22
C GLY A 217 12.84 14.93 9.31
N LEU A 218 13.79 14.37 10.09
CA LEU A 218 13.89 12.91 10.26
C LEU A 218 12.61 12.30 10.85
N ASP A 219 12.04 12.93 11.87
CA ASP A 219 10.80 12.45 12.51
C ASP A 219 9.63 12.42 11.52
N SER A 220 9.52 13.46 10.69
CA SER A 220 8.48 13.53 9.65
C SER A 220 8.67 12.46 8.56
N LEU A 221 9.92 12.19 8.18
CA LEU A 221 10.24 11.14 7.21
C LEU A 221 9.97 9.74 7.80
N ALA A 222 10.28 9.53 9.07
CA ALA A 222 10.02 8.27 9.76
C ALA A 222 8.51 8.02 9.90
N GLU A 223 7.74 9.06 10.24
CA GLU A 223 6.29 9.00 10.27
C GLU A 223 5.71 8.63 8.89
N GLU A 224 6.11 9.32 7.83
CA GLU A 224 5.66 9.04 6.46
C GLU A 224 6.04 7.61 6.01
N ALA A 225 7.28 7.19 6.25
CA ALA A 225 7.74 5.84 5.93
C ALA A 225 6.92 4.78 6.67
N GLY A 226 6.63 5.00 7.96
CA GLY A 226 5.80 4.13 8.78
C GLY A 226 4.32 4.10 8.34
N GLU A 227 3.77 5.22 7.87
CA GLU A 227 2.44 5.26 7.27
C GLU A 227 2.38 4.44 5.98
N LEU A 228 3.32 4.66 5.06
CA LEU A 228 3.43 3.89 3.82
C LEU A 228 3.56 2.41 4.10
N MET A 229 4.45 2.01 5.01
CA MET A 229 4.66 0.61 5.42
C MET A 229 3.40 -0.05 5.99
N ARG A 230 2.61 0.65 6.81
CA ARG A 230 1.42 0.08 7.49
C ARG A 230 0.28 -0.21 6.52
N LYS A 231 -0.16 0.81 5.78
CA LYS A 231 -1.23 0.71 4.76
C LYS A 231 -1.17 1.81 3.70
N GLY A 232 -0.38 2.86 3.89
CA GLY A 232 -0.25 3.95 2.93
C GLY A 232 0.27 3.48 1.56
N TYR A 233 0.97 2.34 1.50
CA TYR A 233 1.40 1.70 0.25
C TYR A 233 0.22 1.43 -0.71
N LEU A 234 -1.00 1.24 -0.20
CA LEU A 234 -2.21 1.04 -1.01
C LEU A 234 -2.58 2.30 -1.81
N GLU A 235 -2.25 3.50 -1.30
CA GLU A 235 -2.48 4.75 -2.04
C GLU A 235 -1.52 4.91 -3.21
N LEU A 236 -0.38 4.21 -3.20
CA LEU A 236 0.56 4.21 -4.33
C LEU A 236 -0.06 3.54 -5.56
N LEU A 237 -0.96 2.57 -5.37
CA LEU A 237 -1.68 1.87 -6.44
C LEU A 237 -2.59 2.82 -7.24
N ARG A 238 -2.93 3.99 -6.69
CA ARG A 238 -3.71 5.03 -7.37
C ARG A 238 -2.84 5.95 -8.24
N ILE A 239 -1.52 5.86 -8.09
CA ILE A 239 -0.58 6.69 -8.84
C ILE A 239 -0.33 6.02 -10.19
N PRO A 240 -0.51 6.74 -11.31
CA PRO A 240 -0.18 6.21 -12.62
C PRO A 240 1.30 5.81 -12.69
N GLY A 241 1.55 4.61 -13.23
CA GLY A 241 2.89 4.15 -13.62
C GLY A 241 3.53 5.08 -14.65
#